data_AF-A0A972M4E6-F1
#
_entry.id   AF-A0A972M4E6-F1
#
_cell.length_a   1.000
_cell.length_b   1.000
_cell.length_c   1.000
_cell.angle_alpha   90.00
_cell.angle_beta   90.00
_cell.angle_gamma   90.00
#
_symmetry.space_group_name_H-M   'P 1'
#
loop_
_entity.id
_entity.type
_entity.pdbx_description
1 polymer ?
#
loop_
_entity_poly.entity_id
_entity_poly.type
_entity_poly.pdbx_seq_one_letter_code
_entity_poly.pdbx_strand_id
1 'polypeptide(L)'
;MAFAVIKIKLPKHLGPSILPLTFESANVWNRALDLALDQLNENYLFDLLKQNSSESKKEFLKFFNSLKNKIQKTVKSSLLHSQTTQAIIDYLIGSIKTAVKNRFIDKNHNYPSRRNQHIIIWKNQAIRFDGRKLILPNARRKEPLIVKLKKKHLKLLDKWLNQFGGEIRQAVLTKKFGRLIVNLIIKYPDQKQDVERKKRLFVDLGEIHPFACYDETNNQFALFNGRYIRCLKHKRFKLISIKQKLLAHKSVNPSPLGEGAIVNRKEVGDTKE
;
A
#
# COMPACT_ATOMS: atom_id res chain seq x y z
N MET A 1 -3.05 -16.79 -10.29
CA MET A 1 -3.32 -16.88 -8.85
C MET A 1 -4.05 -15.63 -8.46
N ALA A 2 -5.13 -15.76 -7.70
CA ALA A 2 -5.98 -14.64 -7.33
C ALA A 2 -5.83 -14.27 -5.84
N PHE A 3 -6.16 -13.01 -5.54
CA PHE A 3 -6.05 -12.45 -4.20
C PHE A 3 -7.34 -11.75 -3.80
N ALA A 4 -7.79 -12.00 -2.57
CA ALA A 4 -8.90 -11.30 -1.95
C ALA A 4 -8.37 -10.39 -0.84
N VAL A 5 -9.00 -9.23 -0.67
CA VAL A 5 -8.64 -8.27 0.38
C VAL A 5 -9.83 -7.99 1.28
N ILE A 6 -9.75 -8.40 2.54
CA ILE A 6 -10.75 -8.08 3.56
C ILE A 6 -10.29 -6.84 4.32
N LYS A 7 -11.10 -5.78 4.31
CA LYS A 7 -10.80 -4.50 4.97
C LYS A 7 -11.50 -4.42 6.32
N ILE A 8 -10.72 -4.33 7.39
CA ILE A 8 -11.20 -4.26 8.77
C ILE A 8 -10.88 -2.88 9.32
N LYS A 9 -11.92 -2.07 9.58
CA LYS A 9 -11.77 -0.75 10.20
C LYS A 9 -11.51 -0.92 11.70
N LEU A 10 -10.45 -0.32 12.20
CA LEU A 10 -10.13 -0.32 13.61
C LEU A 10 -10.82 0.86 14.35
N PRO A 11 -11.12 0.70 15.64
CA PRO A 11 -11.56 1.80 16.50
C PRO A 11 -10.55 2.94 16.55
N LYS A 12 -11.04 4.19 16.66
CA LYS A 12 -10.18 5.39 16.73
C LYS A 12 -9.26 5.40 17.96
N HIS A 13 -9.71 4.86 19.09
CA HIS A 13 -8.94 4.85 20.35
C HIS A 13 -7.65 4.02 20.27
N LEU A 14 -7.49 3.15 19.26
CA LEU A 14 -6.23 2.43 19.02
C LEU A 14 -5.18 3.29 18.31
N GLY A 15 -5.53 4.51 17.88
CA GLY A 15 -4.61 5.44 17.21
C GLY A 15 -3.32 5.69 17.99
N PRO A 16 -3.40 6.12 19.27
CA PRO A 16 -2.22 6.40 20.08
C PRO A 16 -1.28 5.20 20.27
N SER A 17 -1.80 3.98 20.43
CA SER A 17 -0.96 2.78 20.61
C SER A 17 -0.34 2.28 19.30
N ILE A 18 -0.96 2.56 18.16
CA ILE A 18 -0.47 2.18 16.83
C ILE A 18 0.58 3.18 16.32
N LEU A 19 0.46 4.46 16.67
CA LEU A 19 1.31 5.52 16.15
C LEU A 19 2.82 5.25 16.36
N PRO A 20 3.30 4.85 17.54
CA PRO A 20 4.70 4.47 17.75
C PRO A 20 5.16 3.36 16.80
N LEU A 21 4.31 2.37 16.51
CA LEU A 21 4.64 1.28 15.60
C LEU A 21 4.78 1.75 14.15
N THR A 22 4.02 2.76 13.73
CA THR A 22 4.15 3.34 12.38
C THR A 22 5.41 4.18 12.21
N PHE A 23 5.85 4.87 13.27
CA PHE A 23 7.15 5.55 13.31
C PHE A 23 8.30 4.55 13.31
N GLU A 24 8.20 3.49 14.12
CA GLU A 24 9.21 2.46 14.13
C GLU A 24 9.31 1.72 12.79
N SER A 25 8.18 1.49 12.11
CA SER A 25 8.17 0.94 10.76
C SER A 25 8.91 1.84 9.77
N ALA A 26 8.74 3.17 9.89
CA ALA A 26 9.50 4.14 9.13
C ALA A 26 10.99 4.16 9.48
N ASN A 27 11.37 3.99 10.75
CA ASN A 27 12.77 3.88 11.16
C ASN A 27 13.44 2.65 10.55
N VAL A 28 12.77 1.48 10.59
CA VAL A 28 13.24 0.26 9.93
C VAL A 28 13.41 0.49 8.43
N TRP A 29 12.41 1.11 7.78
CA TRP A 29 12.46 1.47 6.36
C TRP A 29 13.68 2.33 6.03
N ASN A 30 13.85 3.45 6.75
CA ASN A 30 14.91 4.43 6.46
C ASN A 30 16.30 3.82 6.69
N ARG A 31 16.51 3.10 7.80
CA ARG A 31 17.79 2.43 8.07
C ARG A 31 18.12 1.36 7.03
N ALA A 32 17.11 0.59 6.60
CA ALA A 32 17.29 -0.41 5.55
C ALA A 32 17.54 0.23 4.18
N LEU A 33 16.92 1.38 3.90
CA LEU A 33 17.13 2.14 2.67
C LEU A 33 18.56 2.66 2.59
N ASP A 34 19.06 3.27 3.67
CA ASP A 34 20.43 3.79 3.73
C ASP A 34 21.45 2.67 3.48
N LEU A 35 21.34 1.56 4.22
CA LEU A 35 22.22 0.40 4.04
C LEU A 35 22.11 -0.25 2.64
N ALA A 36 20.95 -0.17 2.01
CA ALA A 36 20.74 -0.72 0.67
C ALA A 36 21.39 0.16 -0.39
N LEU A 37 21.22 1.49 -0.29
CA LEU A 37 21.78 2.44 -1.24
C LEU A 37 23.31 2.51 -1.14
N ASP A 38 23.88 2.46 0.07
CA ASP A 38 25.33 2.43 0.28
C ASP A 38 26.03 1.24 -0.39
N GLN A 39 25.30 0.13 -0.58
CA GLN A 39 25.82 -1.10 -1.17
C GLN A 39 25.45 -1.28 -2.64
N LEU A 40 24.75 -0.32 -3.22
CA LEU A 40 24.22 -0.42 -4.57
C LEU A 40 25.25 0.07 -5.58
N ASN A 41 25.72 -0.83 -6.43
CA ASN A 41 26.55 -0.48 -7.57
C ASN A 41 25.68 -0.46 -8.85
N GLU A 42 25.23 0.72 -9.26
CA GLU A 42 24.33 0.86 -10.41
C GLU A 42 24.94 0.35 -11.70
N ASN A 43 26.21 0.68 -11.96
CA ASN A 43 26.89 0.31 -13.21
C ASN A 43 26.96 -1.20 -13.37
N TYR A 44 27.39 -1.91 -12.32
CA TYR A 44 27.42 -3.37 -12.32
C TYR A 44 26.03 -3.98 -12.56
N LEU A 45 24.99 -3.44 -11.90
CA LEU A 45 23.63 -3.94 -12.10
C LEU A 45 23.08 -3.66 -13.51
N PHE A 46 23.45 -2.52 -14.11
CA PHE A 46 23.09 -2.19 -15.48
C PHE A 46 23.81 -3.08 -16.49
N ASP A 47 25.07 -3.42 -16.24
CA ASP A 47 25.82 -4.36 -17.08
C ASP A 47 25.15 -5.74 -17.09
N LEU A 48 24.71 -6.24 -15.92
CA LEU A 48 23.95 -7.49 -15.83
C LEU A 48 22.62 -7.40 -16.60
N LEU A 49 21.90 -6.28 -16.53
CA LEU A 49 20.65 -6.10 -17.27
C LEU A 49 20.89 -6.01 -18.79
N LYS A 50 21.98 -5.37 -19.22
CA LYS A 50 22.36 -5.22 -20.62
C LYS A 50 22.72 -6.56 -21.27
N GLN A 51 23.42 -7.44 -20.55
CA GLN A 51 23.77 -8.77 -21.05
C GLN A 51 22.54 -9.65 -21.32
N ASN A 52 21.48 -9.52 -20.53
CA ASN A 52 20.18 -10.21 -20.69
C ASN A 52 20.24 -11.76 -20.79
N SER A 53 21.39 -12.36 -20.46
CA SER A 53 21.61 -13.81 -20.42
C SER A 53 20.88 -14.46 -19.24
N SER A 54 20.70 -15.79 -19.29
CA SER A 54 20.14 -16.53 -18.15
C SER A 54 21.00 -16.37 -16.89
N GLU A 55 22.33 -16.39 -17.05
CA GLU A 55 23.26 -16.28 -15.93
C GLU A 55 23.27 -14.88 -15.30
N SER A 56 23.33 -13.82 -16.10
CA SER A 56 23.24 -12.44 -15.61
C SER A 56 21.93 -12.17 -14.87
N LYS A 57 20.81 -12.75 -15.33
CA LYS A 57 19.51 -12.69 -14.61
C LYS A 57 19.57 -13.38 -13.24
N LYS A 58 20.21 -14.54 -13.15
CA LYS A 58 20.41 -15.24 -11.87
C LYS A 58 21.31 -14.43 -10.94
N GLU A 59 22.40 -13.88 -11.46
CA GLU A 59 23.35 -13.06 -10.71
C GLU A 59 22.69 -11.79 -10.18
N PHE A 60 21.90 -11.10 -11.00
CA PHE A 60 21.10 -9.94 -10.58
C PHE A 60 20.14 -10.30 -9.43
N LEU A 61 19.48 -11.45 -9.49
CA LEU A 61 18.62 -11.93 -8.40
C LEU A 61 19.43 -12.31 -7.15
N LYS A 62 20.60 -12.93 -7.33
CA LYS A 62 21.51 -13.32 -6.25
C LYS A 62 22.01 -12.10 -5.49
N PHE A 63 22.36 -11.02 -6.19
CA PHE A 63 22.74 -9.74 -5.59
C PHE A 63 21.67 -9.24 -4.62
N PHE A 64 20.42 -9.07 -5.09
CA PHE A 64 19.33 -8.57 -4.23
C PHE A 64 18.98 -9.51 -3.08
N ASN A 65 19.08 -10.83 -3.29
CA ASN A 65 18.88 -11.79 -2.20
C ASN A 65 19.99 -11.71 -1.15
N SER A 66 21.25 -11.53 -1.55
CA SER A 66 22.37 -11.33 -0.65
C SER A 66 22.22 -10.03 0.14
N LEU A 67 21.91 -8.92 -0.54
CA LEU A 67 21.68 -7.61 0.07
C LEU A 67 20.55 -7.67 1.10
N LYS A 68 19.41 -8.27 0.73
CA LYS A 68 18.27 -8.50 1.62
C LYS A 68 18.69 -9.27 2.88
N ASN A 69 19.39 -10.38 2.72
CA ASN A 69 19.80 -11.23 3.85
C ASN A 69 20.77 -10.48 4.79
N LYS A 70 21.70 -9.70 4.24
CA LYS A 70 22.63 -8.87 5.03
C LYS A 70 21.85 -7.81 5.82
N ILE A 71 20.96 -7.06 5.18
CA ILE A 71 20.15 -6.03 5.83
C ILE A 71 19.23 -6.63 6.90
N GLN A 72 18.61 -7.79 6.64
CA GLN A 72 17.76 -8.47 7.64
C GLN A 72 18.55 -8.95 8.87
N LYS A 73 19.85 -9.22 8.75
CA LYS A 73 20.72 -9.53 9.90
C LYS A 73 21.03 -8.26 10.70
N THR A 74 21.30 -7.14 10.04
CA THR A 74 21.70 -5.88 10.68
C THR A 74 20.53 -5.07 11.26
N VAL A 75 19.44 -4.92 10.50
CA VAL A 75 18.30 -4.08 10.88
C VAL A 75 17.33 -4.88 11.73
N LYS A 76 17.20 -4.48 13.00
CA LYS A 76 16.26 -5.02 13.98
C LYS A 76 15.42 -3.90 14.57
N SER A 77 14.24 -4.27 15.06
CA SER A 77 13.34 -3.38 15.79
C SER A 77 13.08 -3.92 17.19
N SER A 78 12.97 -3.02 18.16
CA SER A 78 12.59 -3.35 19.54
C SER A 78 11.07 -3.29 19.77
N LEU A 79 10.29 -2.71 18.84
CA LEU A 79 8.84 -2.60 18.96
C LEU A 79 8.08 -3.49 17.97
N LEU A 80 8.66 -3.77 16.80
CA LEU A 80 8.04 -4.60 15.77
C LEU A 80 8.44 -6.07 15.91
N HIS A 81 7.52 -6.96 15.54
CA HIS A 81 7.83 -8.38 15.43
C HIS A 81 8.92 -8.61 14.36
N SER A 82 9.74 -9.65 14.52
CA SER A 82 10.83 -9.96 13.59
C SER A 82 10.32 -10.15 12.15
N GLN A 83 9.21 -10.88 12.00
CA GLN A 83 8.54 -11.09 10.70
C GLN A 83 8.02 -9.79 10.07
N THR A 84 7.63 -8.80 10.88
CA THR A 84 7.21 -7.48 10.39
C THR A 84 8.40 -6.68 9.88
N THR A 85 9.51 -6.69 10.63
CA THR A 85 10.77 -6.06 10.20
C THR A 85 11.24 -6.66 8.86
N GLN A 86 11.23 -7.99 8.75
CA GLN A 86 11.58 -8.68 7.50
C GLN A 86 10.65 -8.31 6.35
N ALA A 87 9.33 -8.21 6.59
CA ALA A 87 8.37 -7.84 5.55
C ALA A 87 8.59 -6.43 5.00
N ILE A 88 8.94 -5.47 5.86
CA ILE A 88 9.29 -4.10 5.46
C ILE A 88 10.53 -4.12 4.58
N ILE A 89 11.57 -4.87 4.98
CA ILE A 89 12.81 -5.01 4.21
C ILE A 89 12.55 -5.70 2.86
N ASP A 90 11.74 -6.76 2.83
CA ASP A 90 11.37 -7.46 1.59
C ASP A 90 10.67 -6.51 0.61
N TYR A 91 9.75 -5.69 1.11
CA TYR A 91 9.04 -4.70 0.30
C TYR A 91 9.99 -3.60 -0.23
N LEU A 92 10.89 -3.10 0.61
CA LEU A 92 11.91 -2.12 0.23
C LEU A 92 12.82 -2.67 -0.87
N ILE A 93 13.40 -3.86 -0.67
CA ILE A 93 14.30 -4.48 -1.66
C ILE A 93 13.57 -4.74 -2.98
N GLY A 94 12.31 -5.18 -2.94
CA GLY A 94 11.48 -5.30 -4.14
C GLY A 94 11.26 -3.96 -4.86
N SER A 95 11.11 -2.87 -4.10
CA SER A 95 10.95 -1.52 -4.63
C SER A 95 12.25 -1.00 -5.26
N ILE A 96 13.41 -1.19 -4.59
CA ILE A 96 14.73 -0.83 -5.13
C ILE A 96 15.03 -1.63 -6.39
N LYS A 97 14.80 -2.94 -6.39
CA LYS A 97 14.97 -3.80 -7.57
C LYS A 97 14.15 -3.30 -8.76
N THR A 98 12.91 -2.89 -8.53
CA THR A 98 12.06 -2.28 -9.56
C THR A 98 12.61 -0.93 -10.02
N ALA A 99 13.05 -0.09 -9.08
CA ALA A 99 13.64 1.22 -9.40
C ALA A 99 14.90 1.07 -10.25
N VAL A 100 15.80 0.12 -9.97
CA VAL A 100 16.99 -0.17 -10.81
C VAL A 100 16.58 -0.53 -12.24
N LYS A 101 15.58 -1.41 -12.42
CA LYS A 101 15.08 -1.76 -13.76
C LYS A 101 14.49 -0.57 -14.50
N ASN A 102 13.79 0.31 -13.79
CA ASN A 102 13.24 1.52 -14.39
C ASN A 102 14.35 2.52 -14.72
N ARG A 103 15.36 2.66 -13.85
CA ARG A 103 16.53 3.53 -14.06
C ARG A 103 17.38 3.11 -15.26
N PHE A 104 17.44 1.82 -15.55
CA PHE A 104 18.07 1.31 -16.76
C PHE A 104 17.41 1.83 -18.04
N ILE A 105 16.08 2.06 -18.02
CA ILE A 105 15.32 2.62 -19.15
C ILE A 105 15.32 4.16 -19.10
N ASP A 106 15.11 4.73 -17.93
CA ASP A 106 15.02 6.16 -17.66
C ASP A 106 15.88 6.52 -16.43
N LYS A 107 17.06 7.10 -16.68
CA LYS A 107 18.03 7.47 -15.64
C LYS A 107 17.46 8.43 -14.57
N ASN A 108 16.38 9.15 -14.87
CA ASN A 108 15.74 10.08 -13.95
C ASN A 108 14.74 9.41 -12.99
N HIS A 109 14.51 8.10 -13.12
CA HIS A 109 13.65 7.39 -12.20
C HIS A 109 14.23 7.37 -10.78
N ASN A 110 13.42 7.76 -9.80
CA ASN A 110 13.87 7.92 -8.42
C ASN A 110 13.86 6.59 -7.64
N TYR A 111 14.80 6.44 -6.72
CA TYR A 111 14.72 5.42 -5.68
C TYR A 111 13.59 5.69 -4.69
N PRO A 112 13.17 4.67 -3.91
CA PRO A 112 12.22 4.89 -2.83
C PRO A 112 12.74 5.94 -1.85
N SER A 113 11.86 6.85 -1.43
CA SER A 113 12.22 7.94 -0.51
C SER A 113 12.10 7.52 0.95
N ARG A 114 12.77 8.30 1.80
CA ARG A 114 12.61 8.24 3.26
C ARG A 114 11.17 8.52 3.67
N ARG A 115 10.77 7.95 4.81
CA ARG A 115 9.40 8.02 5.33
C ARG A 115 9.43 8.51 6.78
N ASN A 116 8.47 9.35 7.14
CA ASN A 116 8.22 9.71 8.54
C ASN A 116 7.28 8.71 9.22
N GLN A 117 6.38 8.10 8.44
CA GLN A 117 5.50 7.03 8.89
C GLN A 117 5.42 5.98 7.79
N HIS A 118 5.39 4.71 8.18
CA HIS A 118 5.27 3.61 7.23
C HIS A 118 4.17 2.64 7.65
N ILE A 119 3.66 1.90 6.66
CA ILE A 119 2.66 0.85 6.88
C ILE A 119 3.26 -0.27 7.73
N ILE A 120 2.43 -0.98 8.48
CA ILE A 120 2.87 -2.14 9.26
C ILE A 120 2.39 -3.38 8.53
N ILE A 121 3.30 -4.32 8.30
CA ILE A 121 3.04 -5.55 7.55
C ILE A 121 3.30 -6.75 8.47
N TRP A 122 2.34 -7.64 8.60
CA TRP A 122 2.53 -8.95 9.25
C TRP A 122 2.49 -10.05 8.20
N LYS A 123 3.49 -10.95 8.21
CA LYS A 123 3.51 -12.16 7.37
C LYS A 123 2.60 -13.24 7.95
N ASN A 124 2.18 -14.19 7.10
CA ASN A 124 1.33 -15.32 7.47
C ASN A 124 1.74 -16.00 8.79
N GLN A 125 3.03 -16.32 8.97
CA GLN A 125 3.56 -17.01 10.15
C GLN A 125 3.35 -16.26 11.47
N ALA A 126 3.19 -14.93 11.41
CA ALA A 126 2.95 -14.11 12.58
C ALA A 126 1.45 -13.93 12.88
N ILE A 127 0.58 -14.12 11.89
CA ILE A 127 -0.84 -13.84 12.02
C ILE A 127 -1.52 -15.04 12.70
N ARG A 128 -2.18 -14.80 13.83
CA ARG A 128 -3.00 -15.82 14.49
C ARG A 128 -4.47 -15.45 14.39
N PHE A 129 -5.30 -16.46 14.19
CA PHE A 129 -6.75 -16.34 14.10
C PHE A 129 -7.40 -17.24 15.14
N ASP A 130 -8.21 -16.63 16.00
CA ASP A 130 -8.90 -17.29 17.12
C ASP A 130 -10.42 -17.31 16.90
N GLY A 131 -10.84 -17.53 15.64
CA GLY A 131 -12.25 -17.56 15.22
C GLY A 131 -12.95 -16.19 15.21
N ARG A 132 -12.90 -15.41 16.29
CA ARG A 132 -13.57 -14.10 16.43
C ARG A 132 -12.60 -12.92 16.45
N LYS A 133 -11.31 -13.17 16.59
CA LYS A 133 -10.27 -12.15 16.72
C LYS A 133 -9.09 -12.50 15.84
N LEU A 134 -8.49 -11.46 15.27
CA LEU A 134 -7.18 -11.53 14.62
C LEU A 134 -6.15 -11.02 15.62
N ILE A 135 -5.10 -11.79 15.85
CA ILE A 135 -4.01 -11.45 16.77
C ILE A 135 -2.78 -11.16 15.92
N LEU A 136 -2.31 -9.91 15.98
CA LEU A 136 -1.17 -9.41 15.23
C LEU A 136 -0.04 -9.11 16.22
N PRO A 137 1.02 -9.93 16.28
CA PRO A 137 2.05 -9.82 17.31
C PRO A 137 2.95 -8.60 17.07
N ASN A 138 3.40 -8.01 18.17
CA ASN A 138 4.46 -7.00 18.19
C ASN A 138 5.78 -7.64 18.63
N ALA A 139 6.80 -6.85 18.98
CA ALA A 139 8.05 -7.38 19.53
C ALA A 139 7.83 -8.19 20.82
N ARG A 140 8.83 -8.98 21.23
CA ARG A 140 8.79 -9.80 22.45
C ARG A 140 8.42 -8.92 23.65
N ARG A 141 7.52 -9.41 24.51
CA ARG A 141 6.98 -8.71 25.70
C ARG A 141 6.16 -7.44 25.39
N LYS A 142 5.82 -7.16 24.12
CA LYS A 142 4.86 -6.11 23.76
C LYS A 142 3.49 -6.73 23.50
N GLU A 143 2.45 -6.03 23.93
CA GLU A 143 1.08 -6.49 23.72
C GLU A 143 0.77 -6.62 22.22
N PRO A 144 0.14 -7.71 21.78
CA PRO A 144 -0.26 -7.86 20.39
C PRO A 144 -1.43 -6.93 20.06
N LEU A 145 -1.51 -6.51 18.81
CA LEU A 145 -2.70 -5.82 18.31
C LEU A 145 -3.83 -6.83 18.10
N ILE A 146 -4.84 -6.77 18.96
CA ILE A 146 -6.02 -7.64 18.89
C ILE A 146 -7.13 -6.93 18.12
N VAL A 147 -7.52 -7.50 16.98
CA VAL A 147 -8.56 -6.96 16.12
C VAL A 147 -9.81 -7.82 16.21
N LYS A 148 -10.85 -7.30 16.89
CA LYS A 148 -12.16 -7.95 16.96
C LYS A 148 -12.84 -7.94 15.58
N LEU A 149 -13.29 -9.10 15.13
CA LEU A 149 -13.93 -9.26 13.83
C LEU A 149 -15.46 -9.19 13.97
N LYS A 150 -16.10 -8.44 13.07
CA LYS A 150 -17.56 -8.34 13.00
C LYS A 150 -18.11 -9.53 12.20
N LYS A 151 -19.39 -9.88 12.40
CA LYS A 151 -20.09 -10.96 11.66
C LYS A 151 -19.80 -10.94 10.14
N LYS A 152 -19.82 -9.75 9.52
CA LYS A 152 -19.52 -9.60 8.09
C LYS A 152 -18.08 -9.98 7.69
N HIS A 153 -17.10 -9.74 8.57
CA HIS A 153 -15.71 -10.12 8.31
C HIS A 153 -15.55 -11.64 8.44
N LEU A 154 -16.24 -12.24 9.41
CA LEU A 154 -16.25 -13.69 9.61
C LEU A 154 -16.85 -14.42 8.41
N LYS A 155 -18.00 -13.95 7.90
CA LYS A 155 -18.60 -14.49 6.67
C LYS A 155 -17.66 -14.43 5.46
N LEU A 156 -16.92 -13.33 5.31
CA LEU A 156 -15.94 -13.20 4.21
C LEU A 156 -14.74 -14.12 4.42
N LEU A 157 -14.24 -14.24 5.65
CA LEU A 157 -13.14 -15.14 5.97
C LEU A 157 -13.52 -16.60 5.71
N ASP A 158 -14.69 -17.02 6.18
CA ASP A 158 -15.22 -18.36 5.94
C ASP A 158 -15.33 -18.65 4.44
N LYS A 159 -15.91 -17.72 3.67
CA LYS A 159 -15.96 -17.81 2.21
C LYS A 159 -14.57 -18.02 1.62
N TRP A 160 -13.61 -17.14 1.91
CA TRP A 160 -12.30 -17.18 1.24
C TRP A 160 -11.37 -18.29 1.73
N LEU A 161 -11.41 -18.64 3.01
CA LEU A 161 -10.54 -19.67 3.59
C LEU A 161 -11.12 -21.07 3.38
N ASN A 162 -12.39 -21.28 3.70
CA ASN A 162 -12.99 -22.61 3.69
C ASN A 162 -13.59 -22.97 2.32
N GLN A 163 -14.36 -22.07 1.69
CA GLN A 163 -15.03 -22.40 0.42
C GLN A 163 -14.07 -22.34 -0.78
N PHE A 164 -13.13 -21.40 -0.78
CA PHE A 164 -12.15 -21.25 -1.86
C PHE A 164 -10.79 -21.89 -1.57
N GLY A 165 -10.61 -22.54 -0.41
CA GLY A 165 -9.32 -23.12 -0.02
C GLY A 165 -8.19 -22.09 0.07
N GLY A 166 -8.51 -20.87 0.48
CA GLY A 166 -7.56 -19.77 0.57
C GLY A 166 -6.70 -19.81 1.83
N GLU A 167 -5.58 -19.10 1.79
CA GLU A 167 -4.65 -18.92 2.90
C GLU A 167 -4.39 -17.43 3.16
N ILE A 168 -4.32 -17.04 4.44
CA ILE A 168 -3.94 -15.67 4.81
C ILE A 168 -2.44 -15.50 4.51
N ARG A 169 -2.09 -14.59 3.59
CA ARG A 169 -0.69 -14.32 3.25
C ARG A 169 -0.09 -13.20 4.08
N GLN A 170 -0.85 -12.15 4.31
CA GLN A 170 -0.36 -10.97 5.01
C GLN A 170 -1.51 -10.13 5.59
N ALA A 171 -1.19 -9.35 6.62
CA ALA A 171 -2.05 -8.31 7.15
C ALA A 171 -1.30 -6.97 7.04
N VAL A 172 -1.93 -5.95 6.46
CA VAL A 172 -1.32 -4.64 6.25
C VAL A 172 -2.15 -3.57 6.94
N LEU A 173 -1.58 -2.90 7.94
CA LEU A 173 -2.20 -1.76 8.59
C LEU A 173 -1.89 -0.48 7.80
N THR A 174 -2.95 0.20 7.37
CA THR A 174 -2.88 1.48 6.68
C THR A 174 -3.76 2.52 7.36
N LYS A 175 -3.44 3.80 7.16
CA LYS A 175 -4.26 4.93 7.59
C LYS A 175 -4.88 5.59 6.36
N LYS A 176 -6.21 5.60 6.26
CA LYS A 176 -6.94 6.24 5.15
C LYS A 176 -8.02 7.16 5.71
N PHE A 177 -7.96 8.45 5.36
CA PHE A 177 -8.87 9.50 5.85
C PHE A 177 -9.00 9.50 7.38
N GLY A 178 -7.86 9.49 8.08
CA GLY A 178 -7.82 9.47 9.55
C GLY A 178 -8.29 8.17 10.20
N ARG A 179 -8.64 7.13 9.42
CA ARG A 179 -9.08 5.84 9.93
C ARG A 179 -8.03 4.78 9.72
N LEU A 180 -7.79 3.99 10.75
CA LEU A 180 -6.92 2.83 10.71
C LEU A 180 -7.67 1.64 10.10
N ILE A 181 -7.04 0.98 9.13
CA ILE A 181 -7.61 -0.13 8.36
C ILE A 181 -6.58 -1.25 8.31
N VAL A 182 -6.95 -2.43 8.81
CA VAL A 182 -6.20 -3.66 8.55
C VAL A 182 -6.73 -4.27 7.26
N ASN A 183 -5.85 -4.44 6.28
CA ASN A 183 -6.11 -5.10 5.02
C ASN A 183 -5.56 -6.52 5.12
N LEU A 184 -6.45 -7.49 5.28
CA LEU A 184 -6.08 -8.89 5.30
C LEU A 184 -6.07 -9.41 3.86
N ILE A 185 -4.92 -9.90 3.41
CA ILE A 185 -4.70 -10.35 2.04
C ILE A 185 -4.70 -11.88 2.05
N ILE A 186 -5.66 -12.45 1.35
CA ILE A 186 -5.88 -13.87 1.24
C ILE A 186 -5.50 -14.27 -0.17
N LYS A 187 -4.63 -15.26 -0.28
CA LYS A 187 -4.31 -15.91 -1.55
C LYS A 187 -5.20 -17.14 -1.67
N TYR A 188 -5.78 -17.35 -2.83
CA TYR A 188 -6.57 -18.55 -3.10
C TYR A 188 -6.17 -19.12 -4.46
N PRO A 189 -6.31 -20.43 -4.67
CA PRO A 189 -6.08 -21.03 -5.97
C PRO A 189 -6.96 -20.34 -7.02
N ASP A 190 -6.44 -20.14 -8.22
CA ASP A 190 -7.34 -19.84 -9.33
C ASP A 190 -8.27 -21.04 -9.44
N GLN A 191 -9.57 -20.81 -9.33
CA GLN A 191 -10.51 -21.77 -9.87
C GLN A 191 -10.29 -21.73 -11.39
N LYS A 192 -9.44 -22.62 -11.88
CA LYS A 192 -9.55 -23.08 -13.25
C LYS A 192 -10.90 -23.79 -13.29
N GLN A 193 -11.96 -23.04 -13.54
CA GLN A 193 -13.18 -23.67 -13.99
C GLN A 193 -12.76 -24.43 -15.24
N ASP A 194 -13.04 -25.73 -15.30
CA ASP A 194 -13.23 -26.38 -16.59
C ASP A 194 -14.38 -25.63 -17.23
N VAL A 195 -14.03 -24.56 -17.95
CA VAL A 195 -15.00 -23.79 -18.70
C VAL A 195 -15.49 -24.78 -19.72
N GLU A 196 -16.73 -25.26 -19.55
CA GLU A 196 -17.45 -25.95 -20.61
C GLU A 196 -17.25 -25.10 -21.86
N ARG A 197 -16.44 -25.58 -22.82
CA ARG A 197 -16.06 -24.78 -24.00
C ARG A 197 -17.28 -24.25 -24.75
N LYS A 198 -18.45 -24.88 -24.55
CA LYS A 198 -19.76 -24.55 -25.12
C LYS A 198 -20.45 -23.34 -24.48
N LYS A 199 -19.97 -22.78 -23.36
CA LYS A 199 -20.55 -21.60 -22.68
C LYS A 199 -19.53 -20.48 -22.56
N ARG A 200 -19.38 -19.69 -23.62
CA ARG A 200 -18.48 -18.55 -23.67
C ARG A 200 -19.27 -17.25 -23.72
N LEU A 201 -19.00 -16.40 -22.74
CA LEU A 201 -19.45 -15.01 -22.73
C LEU A 201 -18.27 -14.13 -23.08
N PHE A 202 -18.32 -13.50 -24.25
CA PHE A 202 -17.35 -12.49 -24.66
C PHE A 202 -17.81 -11.16 -24.07
N VAL A 203 -16.96 -10.50 -23.29
CA VAL A 203 -17.27 -9.22 -22.66
C VAL A 203 -16.26 -8.19 -23.14
N ASP A 204 -16.71 -7.21 -23.90
CA ASP A 204 -15.94 -6.02 -24.26
C ASP A 204 -16.31 -4.86 -23.32
N LEU A 205 -15.30 -4.20 -22.77
CA LEU A 205 -15.48 -3.09 -21.82
C LEU A 205 -15.14 -1.78 -22.54
N GLY A 206 -16.17 -0.98 -22.83
CA GLY A 206 -16.02 0.29 -23.54
C GLY A 206 -16.33 1.51 -22.69
N GLU A 207 -15.94 2.69 -23.19
CA GLU A 207 -16.29 3.97 -22.55
C GLU A 207 -17.75 4.38 -22.81
N ILE A 208 -18.26 4.10 -24.01
CA ILE A 208 -19.64 4.42 -24.40
C ILE A 208 -20.61 3.36 -23.86
N HIS A 209 -20.21 2.10 -23.98
CA HIS A 209 -20.93 0.93 -23.46
C HIS A 209 -20.06 0.29 -22.38
N PRO A 210 -20.40 0.47 -21.09
CA PRO A 210 -19.59 -0.03 -19.96
C PRO A 210 -19.28 -1.51 -20.07
N PHE A 211 -20.18 -2.29 -20.66
CA PHE A 211 -19.91 -3.65 -21.10
C PHE A 211 -20.87 -4.01 -22.24
N ALA A 212 -20.31 -4.60 -23.30
CA ALA A 212 -21.03 -5.30 -24.35
C ALA A 212 -20.72 -6.79 -24.21
N CYS A 213 -21.77 -7.61 -24.14
CA CYS A 213 -21.65 -9.04 -23.93
C CYS A 213 -22.19 -9.78 -25.15
N TYR A 214 -21.44 -10.75 -25.65
CA TYR A 214 -21.91 -11.72 -26.64
C TYR A 214 -21.88 -13.12 -26.03
N ASP A 215 -23.04 -13.75 -25.96
CA ASP A 215 -23.21 -15.14 -25.53
C ASP A 215 -23.24 -16.03 -26.78
N GLU A 216 -22.15 -16.78 -26.99
CA GLU A 216 -22.00 -17.69 -28.13
C GLU A 216 -23.00 -18.86 -28.06
N THR A 217 -23.43 -19.27 -26.86
CA THR A 217 -24.35 -20.40 -26.69
C THR A 217 -25.74 -20.09 -27.19
N ASN A 218 -26.24 -18.89 -26.86
CA ASN A 218 -27.60 -18.47 -27.19
C ASN A 218 -27.63 -17.55 -28.42
N ASN A 219 -26.47 -17.24 -29.01
CA ASN A 219 -26.28 -16.25 -30.07
C ASN A 219 -26.94 -14.90 -29.71
N GLN A 220 -26.78 -14.47 -28.44
CA GLN A 220 -27.41 -13.27 -27.91
C GLN A 220 -26.38 -12.17 -27.68
N PHE A 221 -26.80 -10.95 -27.99
CA PHE A 221 -26.02 -9.75 -27.71
C PHE A 221 -26.73 -8.92 -26.64
N ALA A 222 -26.01 -8.62 -25.56
CA ALA A 222 -26.48 -7.73 -24.51
C ALA A 222 -25.58 -6.51 -24.44
N LEU A 223 -26.14 -5.34 -24.73
CA LEU A 223 -25.42 -4.07 -24.69
C LEU A 223 -25.92 -3.24 -23.53
N PHE A 224 -25.03 -2.96 -22.58
CA PHE A 224 -25.38 -2.12 -21.45
C PHE A 224 -25.09 -0.68 -21.81
N ASN A 225 -26.14 0.13 -21.84
CA ASN A 225 -26.02 1.53 -22.21
C ASN A 225 -25.56 2.37 -21.00
N GLY A 226 -24.31 2.83 -21.05
CA GLY A 226 -23.71 3.65 -19.99
C GLY A 226 -24.08 5.13 -20.03
N ARG A 227 -25.12 5.54 -20.76
CA ARG A 227 -25.55 6.95 -20.87
C ARG A 227 -25.60 7.66 -19.50
N TYR A 228 -26.10 6.99 -18.47
CA TYR A 228 -26.10 7.53 -17.11
C TYR A 228 -24.68 7.79 -16.56
N ILE A 229 -23.75 6.85 -16.75
CA ILE A 229 -22.35 6.97 -16.34
C ILE A 229 -21.66 8.12 -17.09
N ARG A 230 -21.92 8.26 -18.39
CA ARG A 230 -21.45 9.40 -19.19
C ARG A 230 -21.97 10.73 -18.64
N CYS A 231 -23.26 10.82 -18.33
CA CYS A 231 -23.85 12.00 -17.71
C CYS A 231 -23.18 12.34 -16.37
N LEU A 232 -22.88 11.34 -15.53
CA LEU A 232 -22.14 11.52 -14.29
C LEU A 232 -20.71 12.03 -14.53
N LYS A 233 -19.97 11.47 -15.50
CA LYS A 233 -18.63 11.97 -15.88
C LYS A 233 -18.68 13.43 -16.34
N HIS A 234 -19.62 13.79 -17.21
CA HIS A 234 -19.81 15.17 -17.67
C HIS A 234 -20.15 16.11 -16.51
N LYS A 235 -21.06 15.72 -15.61
CA LYS A 235 -21.39 16.51 -14.42
C LYS A 235 -20.16 16.71 -13.53
N ARG A 236 -19.35 15.67 -13.33
CA ARG A 236 -18.09 15.75 -12.58
C ARG A 236 -17.11 16.75 -13.21
N PHE A 237 -16.90 16.70 -14.53
CA PHE A 237 -16.01 17.65 -15.20
C PHE A 237 -16.51 19.09 -15.10
N LYS A 238 -17.81 19.33 -15.21
CA LYS A 238 -18.41 20.65 -14.94
C LYS A 238 -18.15 21.13 -13.50
N LEU A 239 -18.32 20.26 -12.50
CA LEU A 239 -18.05 20.61 -11.11
C LEU A 239 -16.56 20.88 -10.83
N ILE A 240 -15.67 20.13 -11.48
CA ILE A 240 -14.22 20.35 -11.38
C ILE A 240 -13.85 21.71 -11.98
N SER A 241 -14.36 22.07 -13.16
CA SER A 241 -14.06 23.36 -13.79
C SER A 241 -14.59 24.54 -12.97
N ILE A 242 -15.80 24.44 -12.41
CA ILE A 242 -16.33 25.43 -11.47
C ILE A 242 -15.41 25.58 -10.26
N LYS A 243 -14.98 24.47 -9.65
CA LYS A 243 -14.08 24.50 -8.49
C LYS A 243 -12.72 25.11 -8.83
N GLN A 244 -12.15 24.82 -10.01
CA GLN A 244 -10.90 25.41 -10.47
C GLN A 244 -11.03 26.93 -10.66
N LYS A 245 -12.14 27.41 -11.25
CA LYS A 245 -12.43 28.85 -11.36
C LYS A 245 -12.51 29.53 -9.99
N LEU A 246 -13.20 28.92 -9.04
CA LEU A 246 -13.31 29.47 -7.67
C LEU A 246 -11.97 29.51 -6.93
N LEU A 247 -11.13 28.49 -7.13
CA LEU A 247 -9.78 28.46 -6.55
C LEU A 247 -8.87 29.52 -7.18
N ALA A 248 -8.93 29.69 -8.52
CA ALA A 248 -8.18 30.73 -9.23
C ALA A 248 -8.60 32.14 -8.80
N HIS A 249 -9.89 32.40 -8.60
CA HIS A 249 -10.36 33.69 -8.07
C HIS A 249 -9.91 33.93 -6.61
N LYS A 250 -9.86 32.90 -5.77
CA LYS A 250 -9.35 33.03 -4.39
C LYS A 250 -7.84 33.28 -4.31
N SER A 251 -7.06 32.82 -5.29
CA SER A 251 -5.61 33.10 -5.32
C SER A 251 -5.25 34.49 -5.84
N VAL A 252 -6.17 35.19 -6.52
CA VAL A 252 -5.93 36.53 -7.09
C VAL A 252 -6.34 37.66 -6.14
N ASN A 253 -7.22 37.39 -5.15
CA ASN A 253 -7.56 38.34 -4.10
C ASN A 253 -7.16 37.79 -2.71
N PRO A 254 -5.90 37.93 -2.28
CA PRO A 254 -5.60 37.84 -0.86
C PRO A 254 -6.38 38.94 -0.14
N SER A 255 -7.26 38.54 0.78
CA SER A 255 -8.00 39.45 1.66
C SER A 255 -7.03 40.41 2.38
N PRO A 256 -7.23 41.74 2.32
CA PRO A 256 -6.40 42.71 3.03
C PRO A 256 -6.88 42.84 4.48
N LEU A 257 -6.66 41.80 5.30
CA LEU A 257 -6.86 41.88 6.74
C LEU A 257 -5.83 40.99 7.43
N GLY A 258 -4.80 41.61 8.00
CA GLY A 258 -3.77 40.93 8.76
C GLY A 258 -2.48 41.70 9.03
N GLU A 259 -2.42 43.02 8.85
CA GLU A 259 -1.38 43.84 9.48
C GLU A 259 -1.93 44.37 10.81
N GLY A 260 -1.31 43.95 11.93
CA GLY A 260 -1.62 44.50 13.24
C GLY A 260 -1.54 43.51 14.39
N ALA A 261 -0.32 43.06 14.73
CA ALA A 261 0.03 42.66 16.11
C ALA A 261 1.55 42.52 16.24
N ILE A 262 2.29 43.62 16.05
CA ILE A 262 3.63 43.74 16.64
C ILE A 262 3.41 44.15 18.09
N VAL A 263 3.49 43.18 19.00
CA VAL A 263 3.48 43.41 20.44
C VAL A 263 4.87 43.93 20.83
N ASN A 264 4.95 45.23 21.11
CA ASN A 264 6.12 45.84 21.76
C ASN A 264 6.33 45.23 23.15
N ARG A 265 7.45 44.53 23.34
CA ARG A 265 7.99 44.19 24.66
C ARG A 265 8.45 45.49 25.32
N LYS A 266 7.78 45.91 26.39
CA LYS A 266 8.32 46.86 27.35
C LYS A 266 9.48 46.19 28.09
N GLU A 267 10.64 46.83 28.03
CA GLU A 267 11.77 46.60 28.92
C GLU A 267 11.33 46.88 30.37
N VAL A 268 11.58 45.92 31.25
CA VAL A 268 11.49 46.11 32.70
C VAL A 268 12.90 46.48 33.14
N GLY A 269 13.11 47.77 33.39
CA GLY A 269 14.30 48.29 34.05
C GLY A 269 14.22 48.08 35.56
N ASP A 270 15.36 47.71 36.12
CA ASP A 270 15.65 47.57 37.54
C ASP A 270 15.19 48.77 38.37
N THR A 271 14.59 48.49 39.52
CA THR A 271 14.50 49.43 40.65
C THR A 271 15.40 48.93 41.77
N LYS A 272 16.45 49.70 42.04
CA LYS A 272 17.19 49.72 43.30
C LYS A 272 16.64 50.85 44.17
N GLU A 273 16.72 50.61 45.48
CA GLU A 273 16.44 51.48 46.65
C GLU A 273 14.98 51.61 47.08
#